data_AF-E3S2C3-F1
#
_entry.id   AF-E3S2C3-F1
#
_cell.length_a   1.000
_cell.length_b   1.000
_cell.length_c   1.000
_cell.angle_alpha   90.00
_cell.angle_beta   90.00
_cell.angle_gamma   90.00
#
_symmetry.space_group_name_H-M   'P 1'
#
loop_
_entity.id
_entity.type
_entity.pdbx_description
1 polymer ?
#
loop_
_entity_poly.entity_id
_entity_poly.type
_entity_poly.pdbx_seq_one_letter_code
_entity_poly.pdbx_strand_id
1 'polypeptide(L)'
;MSGPVKTRWNSYFDTFVRAAELHSPIDSYIEFKLKEHSAATAPLRRRKNREQLPAAQPRLYVREGGLSGKDWATITEYIQLLEPFAEATRLLEGRGRHGRHGAIWEVLVTFEWLLDQLKALKDRLKDVNYEDPDAPEDHLVTHVNLAHSKLAEYYEKFDNAPVYYAATVLHPRYKNHLAALWKVPNTHITARDGVHYRDGWLDNNHRAFLRMWQERSNAAVD
;
A
#
# COMPACT_ATOMS: atom_id res chain seq x y z
N MET A 1 -22.58 -4.85 -24.37
CA MET A 1 -21.69 -3.75 -23.95
C MET A 1 -21.02 -4.14 -22.64
N SER A 2 -19.78 -4.61 -22.70
CA SER A 2 -18.97 -4.80 -21.48
C SER A 2 -18.53 -3.43 -21.01
N GLY A 3 -18.89 -3.04 -19.78
CA GLY A 3 -18.33 -1.83 -19.17
C GLY A 3 -16.80 -1.90 -19.09
N PRO A 4 -16.12 -0.76 -18.91
CA PRO A 4 -14.67 -0.74 -18.75
C PRO A 4 -14.29 -1.64 -17.57
N VAL A 5 -13.42 -2.61 -17.81
CA VAL A 5 -12.85 -3.46 -16.76
C VAL A 5 -12.06 -2.55 -15.83
N LYS A 6 -12.64 -2.18 -14.68
CA LYS A 6 -11.92 -1.48 -13.62
C LYS A 6 -10.76 -2.38 -13.19
N THR A 7 -9.54 -1.91 -13.39
CA THR A 7 -8.31 -2.63 -13.11
C THR A 7 -8.23 -3.01 -11.64
N ARG A 8 -7.90 -4.28 -11.40
CA ARG A 8 -7.91 -5.03 -10.14
C ARG A 8 -6.68 -4.73 -9.24
N TRP A 9 -6.19 -3.50 -9.23
CA TRP A 9 -4.90 -3.18 -8.59
C TRP A 9 -5.06 -3.01 -7.07
N ASN A 10 -6.19 -2.45 -6.65
CA ASN A 10 -6.51 -2.24 -5.25
C ASN A 10 -7.39 -3.36 -4.66
N SER A 11 -7.48 -4.53 -5.32
CA SER A 11 -8.44 -5.57 -4.91
C SER A 11 -8.22 -6.06 -3.48
N TYR A 12 -6.97 -6.14 -3.02
CA TYR A 12 -6.67 -6.51 -1.64
C TYR A 12 -7.10 -5.43 -0.66
N PHE A 13 -6.79 -4.17 -0.95
CA PHE A 13 -7.23 -3.03 -0.15
C PHE A 13 -8.77 -2.98 -0.06
N ASP A 14 -9.47 -3.04 -1.19
CA ASP A 14 -10.93 -3.03 -1.25
C ASP A 14 -11.53 -4.22 -0.49
N THR A 15 -10.87 -5.39 -0.54
CA THR A 15 -11.29 -6.58 0.20
C THR A 15 -11.14 -6.37 1.71
N PHE A 16 -10.01 -5.81 2.18
CA PHE A 16 -9.79 -5.56 3.60
C PHE A 16 -10.74 -4.50 4.15
N VAL A 17 -10.93 -3.39 3.44
CA VAL A 17 -11.90 -2.36 3.81
C VAL A 17 -13.30 -2.96 3.91
N ARG A 18 -13.70 -3.75 2.90
CA ARG A 18 -15.01 -4.41 2.92
C ARG A 18 -15.15 -5.43 4.05
N ALA A 19 -14.09 -6.17 4.35
CA ALA A 19 -14.07 -7.12 5.46
C ALA A 19 -14.24 -6.39 6.81
N ALA A 20 -13.55 -5.28 7.00
CA ALA A 20 -13.66 -4.45 8.21
C ALA A 20 -15.08 -3.86 8.37
N GLU A 21 -15.71 -3.37 7.28
CA GLU A 21 -17.11 -2.92 7.29
C GLU A 21 -18.10 -4.03 7.69
N LEU A 22 -17.78 -5.28 7.30
CA LEU A 22 -18.62 -6.46 7.52
C LEU A 22 -18.17 -7.31 8.71
N HIS A 23 -17.28 -6.81 9.57
CA HIS A 23 -16.70 -7.54 10.70
C HIS A 23 -17.78 -8.21 11.56
N SER A 24 -18.74 -7.44 12.08
CA SER A 24 -19.80 -7.98 12.95
C SER A 24 -20.69 -9.04 12.26
N PRO A 25 -21.17 -8.83 11.02
CA PRO A 25 -21.87 -9.88 10.27
C PRO A 25 -21.03 -11.15 10.01
N ILE A 26 -19.73 -11.01 9.74
CA ILE A 26 -18.83 -12.14 9.50
C ILE A 26 -18.71 -13.00 10.76
N ASP A 27 -18.46 -12.38 11.91
CA ASP A 27 -18.34 -13.10 13.18
C ASP A 27 -19.65 -13.77 13.57
N SER A 28 -20.78 -13.06 13.41
CA SER A 28 -22.12 -13.59 13.65
C SER A 28 -22.41 -14.83 12.78
N TYR A 29 -21.96 -14.81 11.53
CA TYR A 29 -22.09 -15.95 10.62
C TYR A 29 -21.27 -17.17 11.08
N ILE A 30 -20.05 -16.94 11.58
CA ILE A 30 -19.20 -18.02 12.10
C ILE A 30 -19.81 -18.64 13.36
N GLU A 31 -20.27 -17.82 14.30
CA GLU A 31 -21.00 -18.31 15.47
C GLU A 31 -22.24 -19.12 15.07
N PHE A 32 -23.02 -18.62 14.11
CA PHE A 32 -24.20 -19.31 13.62
C PHE A 32 -23.84 -20.70 13.07
N LYS A 33 -22.78 -20.80 12.26
CA LYS A 33 -22.33 -22.08 11.68
C LYS A 33 -21.77 -23.04 12.72
N LEU A 34 -21.08 -22.52 13.74
CA LEU A 34 -20.64 -23.33 14.88
C LEU A 34 -21.82 -23.88 15.68
N LYS A 35 -22.82 -23.04 15.97
CA LYS A 35 -24.06 -23.44 16.66
C LYS A 35 -24.82 -24.49 15.85
N GLU A 36 -25.01 -24.28 14.55
CA GLU A 36 -25.65 -25.24 13.62
C GLU A 36 -24.94 -26.61 13.65
N HIS A 37 -23.62 -26.63 13.53
CA HIS A 37 -22.84 -27.87 13.57
C HIS A 37 -22.88 -28.56 14.94
N SER A 38 -22.82 -27.80 16.04
CA SER A 38 -22.92 -28.34 17.39
C SER A 38 -24.27 -29.02 17.65
N ALA A 39 -25.36 -28.43 17.16
CA ALA A 39 -26.70 -28.99 17.26
C ALA A 39 -26.84 -30.27 16.43
N ALA A 40 -26.31 -30.29 15.20
CA ALA A 40 -26.34 -31.47 14.33
C ALA A 40 -25.54 -32.66 14.89
N THR A 41 -24.45 -32.40 15.62
CA THR A 41 -23.57 -33.44 16.17
C THR A 41 -23.91 -33.88 17.60
N ALA A 42 -24.75 -33.14 18.32
CA ALA A 42 -25.19 -33.49 19.68
C ALA A 42 -25.88 -34.86 19.82
N PRO A 43 -26.75 -35.32 18.89
CA PRO A 43 -27.38 -36.64 18.97
C PRO A 43 -26.38 -37.79 18.75
N LEU A 44 -25.40 -37.57 17.88
CA LEU A 44 -24.33 -38.53 17.56
C LEU A 44 -23.41 -38.74 18.77
N ARG A 45 -23.04 -37.67 19.49
CA ARG A 45 -22.24 -37.75 20.72
C ARG A 45 -22.89 -38.58 21.84
N ARG A 46 -24.23 -38.65 21.88
CA ARG A 46 -24.98 -39.41 22.90
C ARG A 46 -25.06 -40.92 22.60
N ARG A 47 -24.89 -41.35 21.35
CA ARG A 47 -24.98 -42.77 20.96
C ARG A 47 -23.59 -43.39 20.80
N LYS A 48 -23.06 -43.96 21.89
CA LYS A 48 -21.70 -44.53 21.98
C LYS A 48 -21.43 -45.77 21.09
N ASN A 49 -22.46 -46.43 20.53
CA ASN A 49 -22.35 -47.83 20.06
C ASN A 49 -22.78 -48.10 18.60
N ARG A 50 -22.77 -47.13 17.67
CA ARG A 50 -23.11 -47.45 16.28
C ARG A 50 -22.07 -46.85 15.34
N GLU A 51 -21.40 -47.71 14.57
CA GLU A 51 -20.57 -47.34 13.42
C GLU A 51 -21.39 -46.41 12.52
N GLN A 52 -21.19 -45.11 12.66
CA GLN A 52 -21.87 -44.07 11.89
C GLN A 52 -20.79 -43.23 11.23
N LEU A 53 -20.97 -43.00 9.92
CA LEU A 53 -20.12 -42.11 9.14
C LEU A 53 -20.00 -40.76 9.86
N PRO A 54 -18.79 -40.21 10.02
CA PRO A 54 -18.60 -38.94 10.71
C PRO A 54 -19.40 -37.85 10.00
N ALA A 55 -20.15 -37.05 10.76
CA ALA A 55 -20.83 -35.88 10.23
C ALA A 55 -19.83 -35.01 9.44
N ALA A 56 -20.25 -34.49 8.29
CA ALA A 56 -19.40 -33.63 7.47
C ALA A 56 -18.91 -32.45 8.33
N GLN A 57 -17.59 -32.38 8.52
CA GLN A 57 -17.00 -31.33 9.35
C GLN A 57 -17.20 -29.97 8.68
N PRO A 58 -17.37 -28.87 9.44
CA PRO A 58 -17.44 -27.53 8.88
C PRO A 58 -16.15 -27.20 8.12
N ARG A 59 -16.15 -26.10 7.36
CA ARG A 59 -14.89 -25.59 6.80
C ARG A 59 -13.90 -25.28 7.92
N LEU A 60 -12.60 -25.46 7.65
CA LEU A 60 -11.54 -25.27 8.66
C LEU A 60 -11.63 -23.90 9.34
N TYR A 61 -11.76 -22.83 8.56
CA TYR A 61 -11.97 -21.46 9.05
C TYR A 61 -13.12 -21.33 10.06
N VAL A 62 -14.25 -22.01 9.83
CA VAL A 62 -15.39 -22.00 10.76
C VAL A 62 -15.05 -22.78 12.03
N ARG A 63 -14.32 -23.90 11.91
CA ARG A 63 -13.91 -24.72 13.06
C ARG A 63 -12.93 -24.01 13.98
N GLU A 64 -12.09 -23.15 13.42
CA GLU A 64 -11.07 -22.38 14.15
C GLU A 64 -11.64 -21.12 14.82
N GLY A 65 -12.95 -20.85 14.66
CA GLY A 65 -13.59 -19.70 15.31
C GLY A 65 -13.60 -18.43 14.46
N GLY A 66 -13.12 -18.50 13.22
CA GLY A 66 -13.07 -17.33 12.33
C GLY A 66 -11.80 -16.50 12.53
N LEU A 67 -11.89 -15.21 12.24
CA LEU A 67 -10.82 -14.25 12.51
C LEU A 67 -10.86 -13.87 13.99
N SER A 68 -9.70 -13.89 14.65
CA SER A 68 -9.51 -13.44 16.02
C SER A 68 -9.40 -11.91 16.11
N GLY A 69 -9.44 -11.36 17.33
CA GLY A 69 -9.22 -9.93 17.58
C GLY A 69 -7.87 -9.45 17.01
N LYS A 70 -6.81 -10.25 17.21
CA LYS A 70 -5.49 -10.05 16.60
C LYS A 70 -5.51 -10.03 15.07
N ASP A 71 -6.27 -10.92 14.44
CA ASP A 71 -6.39 -10.95 12.97
C ASP A 71 -7.07 -9.67 12.46
N TRP A 72 -8.12 -9.21 13.15
CA TRP A 72 -8.81 -7.96 12.82
C TRP A 72 -7.95 -6.72 13.05
N ALA A 73 -7.14 -6.69 14.11
CA ALA A 73 -6.14 -5.66 14.33
C ALA A 73 -5.12 -5.65 13.18
N THR A 74 -4.65 -6.82 12.76
CA THR A 74 -3.70 -6.96 11.64
C THR A 74 -4.31 -6.50 10.31
N ILE A 75 -5.56 -6.84 10.02
CA ILE A 75 -6.29 -6.35 8.83
C ILE A 75 -6.37 -4.81 8.87
N THR A 76 -6.65 -4.23 10.03
CA THR A 76 -6.71 -2.77 10.20
C THR A 76 -5.37 -2.11 9.88
N GLU A 77 -4.27 -2.72 10.31
CA GLU A 77 -2.92 -2.27 9.98
C GLU A 77 -2.59 -2.37 8.49
N TYR A 78 -3.04 -3.44 7.80
CA TYR A 78 -2.91 -3.53 6.35
C TYR A 78 -3.73 -2.48 5.61
N ILE A 79 -4.92 -2.11 6.10
CA ILE A 79 -5.70 -1.01 5.53
C ILE A 79 -4.89 0.28 5.61
N GLN A 80 -4.30 0.59 6.77
CA GLN A 80 -3.45 1.78 6.97
C GLN A 80 -2.21 1.76 6.06
N LEU A 81 -1.58 0.60 5.85
CA LEU A 81 -0.44 0.45 4.94
C LEU A 81 -0.83 0.68 3.46
N LEU A 82 -1.97 0.14 3.04
CA LEU A 82 -2.37 0.13 1.63
C LEU A 82 -3.15 1.39 1.21
N GLU A 83 -3.81 2.07 2.14
CA GLU A 83 -4.61 3.27 1.87
C GLU A 83 -3.83 4.35 1.10
N PRO A 84 -2.59 4.72 1.49
CA PRO A 84 -1.80 5.68 0.73
C PRO A 84 -1.58 5.26 -0.73
N PHE A 85 -1.32 3.98 -0.98
CA PHE A 85 -1.11 3.47 -2.35
C PHE A 85 -2.40 3.46 -3.17
N ALA A 86 -3.52 3.10 -2.54
CA ALA A 86 -4.83 3.16 -3.18
C ALA A 86 -5.19 4.61 -3.55
N GLU A 87 -4.91 5.57 -2.67
CA GLU A 87 -5.09 7.00 -2.94
C GLU A 87 -4.15 7.50 -4.04
N ALA A 88 -2.85 7.19 -3.97
CA ALA A 88 -1.88 7.55 -5.00
C ALA A 88 -2.31 7.07 -6.39
N THR A 89 -2.76 5.82 -6.49
CA THR A 89 -3.26 5.24 -7.76
C THR A 89 -4.48 6.03 -8.26
N ARG A 90 -5.44 6.31 -7.38
CA ARG A 90 -6.64 7.09 -7.73
C ARG A 90 -6.31 8.52 -8.17
N LEU A 91 -5.36 9.18 -7.51
CA LEU A 91 -4.90 10.52 -7.86
C LEU A 91 -4.25 10.50 -9.25
N LEU A 92 -3.29 9.60 -9.49
CA LEU A 92 -2.52 9.54 -10.74
C LEU A 92 -3.33 9.03 -11.94
N GLU A 93 -4.43 8.29 -11.72
CA GLU A 93 -5.40 7.96 -12.78
C GLU A 93 -6.35 9.13 -13.13
N GLY A 94 -6.20 10.29 -12.48
CA GLY A 94 -7.08 11.45 -12.63
C GLY A 94 -8.47 11.30 -11.99
N ARG A 95 -8.65 10.27 -11.15
CA ARG A 95 -9.88 10.01 -10.38
C ARG A 95 -9.83 10.60 -8.96
N GLY A 96 -8.91 11.53 -8.71
CA GLY A 96 -8.80 12.22 -7.44
C GLY A 96 -10.07 12.98 -7.05
N ARG A 97 -10.22 13.31 -5.76
CA ARG A 97 -11.47 13.86 -5.15
C ARG A 97 -12.05 15.09 -5.89
N HIS A 98 -11.23 15.84 -6.62
CA HIS A 98 -11.62 17.05 -7.33
C HIS A 98 -11.41 16.99 -8.86
N GLY A 99 -11.07 15.82 -9.45
CA GLY A 99 -10.87 15.69 -10.90
C GLY A 99 -9.75 16.56 -11.49
N ARG A 100 -8.80 17.01 -10.66
CA ARG A 100 -7.68 17.90 -11.02
C ARG A 100 -6.32 17.20 -11.03
N HIS A 101 -6.33 15.87 -10.99
CA HIS A 101 -5.12 15.05 -10.82
C HIS A 101 -4.83 14.22 -12.07
N GLY A 102 -3.68 13.55 -12.11
CA GLY A 102 -3.18 12.74 -13.23
C GLY A 102 -2.18 13.49 -14.12
N ALA A 103 -1.69 14.65 -13.69
CA ALA A 103 -0.65 15.37 -14.41
C ALA A 103 0.73 14.77 -14.13
N ILE A 104 1.62 14.74 -15.14
CA ILE A 104 2.94 14.12 -15.03
C ILE A 104 3.77 14.69 -13.86
N TRP A 105 3.64 15.99 -13.59
CA TRP A 105 4.36 16.65 -12.49
C TRP A 105 3.96 16.12 -11.11
N GLU A 106 2.76 15.54 -10.95
CA GLU A 106 2.27 15.01 -9.67
C GLU A 106 2.95 13.70 -9.28
N VAL A 107 3.55 12.99 -10.24
CA VAL A 107 4.11 11.66 -10.01
C VAL A 107 5.24 11.71 -8.98
N LEU A 108 6.22 12.59 -9.14
CA LEU A 108 7.34 12.69 -8.19
C LEU A 108 6.87 13.09 -6.78
N VAL A 109 5.98 14.08 -6.71
CA VAL A 109 5.42 14.55 -5.44
C VAL A 109 4.62 13.44 -4.74
N THR A 110 3.90 12.61 -5.51
CA THR A 110 3.15 11.47 -4.98
C THR A 110 4.08 10.39 -4.41
N PHE A 111 5.21 10.12 -5.07
CA PHE A 111 6.19 9.15 -4.57
C PHE A 111 6.87 9.63 -3.28
N GLU A 112 7.26 10.90 -3.18
CA GLU A 112 7.79 11.48 -1.94
C GLU A 112 6.78 11.37 -0.81
N TRP A 113 5.52 11.73 -1.07
CA TRP A 113 4.45 11.59 -0.10
C TRP A 113 4.26 10.13 0.36
N LEU A 114 4.26 9.16 -0.55
CA LEU A 114 4.16 7.73 -0.19
C LEU A 114 5.33 7.27 0.69
N LEU A 115 6.55 7.75 0.43
CA LEU A 115 7.73 7.43 1.26
C LEU A 115 7.56 8.00 2.68
N ASP A 116 7.01 9.20 2.81
CA ASP A 116 6.70 9.79 4.12
C ASP A 116 5.59 9.02 4.85
N GLN A 117 4.56 8.55 4.15
CA GLN A 117 3.51 7.70 4.75
C GLN A 117 4.09 6.39 5.29
N LEU A 118 4.98 5.73 4.55
CA LEU A 118 5.64 4.50 4.99
C LEU A 118 6.53 4.73 6.21
N LYS A 119 7.25 5.85 6.28
CA LYS A 119 8.08 6.22 7.44
C LYS A 119 7.21 6.45 8.66
N ALA A 120 6.15 7.25 8.53
CA ALA A 120 5.21 7.52 9.61
C ALA A 120 4.57 6.23 10.14
N LEU A 121 4.17 5.32 9.24
CA LEU A 121 3.62 4.03 9.64
C LEU A 121 4.66 3.14 10.34
N LYS A 122 5.89 3.06 9.81
CA LYS A 122 6.98 2.30 10.43
C LYS A 122 7.27 2.82 11.84
N ASP A 123 7.30 4.14 12.03
CA ASP A 123 7.57 4.76 13.32
C ASP A 123 6.43 4.46 14.31
N ARG A 124 5.17 4.57 13.88
CA ARG A 124 4.02 4.21 14.72
C ARG A 124 4.04 2.75 15.17
N LEU A 125 4.46 1.83 14.30
CA LEU A 125 4.53 0.40 14.63
C LEU A 125 5.62 0.08 15.67
N LYS A 126 6.65 0.92 15.84
CA LYS A 126 7.69 0.72 16.87
C LYS A 126 7.12 0.83 18.29
N ASP A 127 6.05 1.59 18.46
CA ASP A 127 5.44 1.87 19.76
C ASP A 127 4.32 0.86 20.12
N VAL A 128 4.07 -0.14 19.27
CA VAL A 128 3.05 -1.17 19.51
C VAL A 128 3.56 -2.19 20.54
N ASN A 129 2.76 -2.45 21.57
CA ASN A 129 3.04 -3.52 22.54
C ASN A 129 2.55 -4.87 21.99
N TYR A 130 3.45 -5.63 21.37
CA TYR A 130 3.13 -6.94 20.78
C TYR A 130 2.83 -8.06 21.80
N GLU A 131 3.00 -7.79 23.10
CA GLU A 131 2.59 -8.72 24.17
C GLU A 131 1.09 -8.64 24.46
N ASP A 132 0.38 -7.63 23.95
CA ASP A 132 -1.08 -7.55 24.05
C ASP A 132 -1.75 -8.64 23.20
N PRO A 133 -2.64 -9.49 23.76
CA PRO A 133 -3.36 -10.50 22.99
C PRO A 133 -4.15 -9.96 21.79
N ASP A 134 -4.56 -8.68 21.85
CA ASP A 134 -5.30 -8.00 20.80
C ASP A 134 -4.39 -7.14 19.89
N ALA A 135 -3.07 -7.17 20.09
CA ALA A 135 -2.12 -6.50 19.21
C ALA A 135 -2.08 -7.15 17.81
N PRO A 136 -1.78 -6.36 16.77
CA PRO A 136 -1.57 -6.89 15.44
C PRO A 136 -0.30 -7.75 15.36
N GLU A 137 -0.13 -8.49 14.27
CA GLU A 137 1.04 -9.34 14.05
C GLU A 137 2.37 -8.56 14.05
N ASP A 138 3.40 -9.17 14.67
CA ASP A 138 4.73 -8.58 14.90
C ASP A 138 5.54 -8.34 13.60
N HIS A 139 5.25 -9.11 12.55
CA HIS A 139 5.97 -9.02 11.29
C HIS A 139 5.48 -7.89 10.36
N LEU A 140 4.52 -7.07 10.78
CA LEU A 140 4.05 -5.91 10.00
C LEU A 140 5.17 -4.93 9.65
N VAL A 141 6.11 -4.70 10.57
CA VAL A 141 7.28 -3.82 10.31
C VAL A 141 8.09 -4.33 9.12
N THR A 142 8.23 -5.65 8.97
CA THR A 142 8.90 -6.27 7.82
C THR A 142 8.15 -5.96 6.52
N HIS A 143 6.82 -6.00 6.53
CA HIS A 143 6.01 -5.66 5.36
C HIS A 143 6.10 -4.19 4.98
N VAL A 144 6.14 -3.27 5.95
CA VAL A 144 6.40 -1.84 5.69
C VAL A 144 7.79 -1.65 5.07
N ASN A 145 8.81 -2.35 5.56
CA ASN A 145 10.16 -2.30 4.98
C ASN A 145 10.21 -2.85 3.54
N LEU A 146 9.45 -3.90 3.25
CA LEU A 146 9.30 -4.44 1.88
C LEU A 146 8.58 -3.44 0.97
N ALA A 147 7.50 -2.81 1.43
CA ALA A 147 6.80 -1.76 0.69
C ALA A 147 7.72 -0.57 0.39
N HIS A 148 8.52 -0.14 1.38
CA HIS A 148 9.50 0.93 1.21
C HIS A 148 10.58 0.54 0.19
N SER A 149 11.12 -0.68 0.29
CA SER A 149 12.13 -1.17 -0.65
C SER A 149 11.57 -1.24 -2.07
N LYS A 150 10.31 -1.68 -2.23
CA LYS A 150 9.65 -1.75 -3.53
C LYS A 150 9.38 -0.36 -4.09
N LEU A 151 8.91 0.58 -3.27
CA LEU A 151 8.69 1.96 -3.70
C LEU A 151 10.00 2.63 -4.13
N ALA A 152 11.08 2.40 -3.38
CA ALA A 152 12.41 2.88 -3.74
C ALA A 152 12.87 2.32 -5.10
N GLU A 153 12.68 1.02 -5.37
CA GLU A 153 12.98 0.38 -6.67
C GLU A 153 12.24 1.06 -7.84
N TYR A 154 10.96 1.41 -7.66
CA TYR A 154 10.24 2.15 -8.71
C TYR A 154 10.71 3.60 -8.82
N TYR A 155 11.09 4.21 -7.71
CA TYR A 155 11.63 5.56 -7.71
C TYR A 155 12.95 5.64 -8.51
N GLU A 156 13.75 4.57 -8.59
CA GLU A 156 15.02 4.56 -9.38
C GLU A 156 14.77 4.53 -10.88
N LYS A 157 13.55 4.18 -11.30
CA LYS A 157 13.18 4.20 -12.72
C LYS A 157 13.02 5.64 -13.23
N PHE A 158 12.92 6.63 -12.34
CA PHE A 158 12.86 8.03 -12.72
C PHE A 158 14.22 8.63 -13.12
N ASP A 159 15.33 7.97 -12.79
CA ASP A 159 16.70 8.42 -13.12
C ASP A 159 16.89 8.62 -14.63
N ASN A 160 16.20 7.82 -15.44
CA ASN A 160 16.26 7.82 -16.90
C ASN A 160 15.00 8.40 -17.55
N ALA A 161 14.17 9.12 -16.79
CA ALA A 161 12.89 9.62 -17.26
C ALA A 161 12.78 11.15 -17.12
N PRO A 162 13.50 11.91 -17.99
CA PRO A 162 13.57 13.37 -17.90
C PRO A 162 12.22 14.07 -18.09
N VAL A 163 11.20 13.36 -18.57
CA VAL A 163 9.82 13.87 -18.67
C VAL A 163 9.24 14.27 -17.31
N TYR A 164 9.51 13.51 -16.24
CA TYR A 164 9.02 13.82 -14.89
C TYR A 164 9.75 15.03 -14.30
N TYR A 165 11.06 15.12 -14.56
CA TYR A 165 11.87 16.27 -14.23
C TYR A 165 11.35 17.53 -14.95
N ALA A 166 11.20 17.47 -16.28
CA ALA A 166 10.74 18.58 -17.09
C ALA A 166 9.35 19.07 -16.68
N ALA A 167 8.40 18.14 -16.48
CA ALA A 167 7.05 18.48 -16.05
C ALA A 167 7.03 19.23 -14.71
N THR A 168 7.89 18.83 -13.78
CA THR A 168 7.98 19.45 -12.45
C THR A 168 8.62 20.84 -12.51
N VAL A 169 9.71 21.01 -13.28
CA VAL A 169 10.41 22.30 -13.45
C VAL A 169 9.55 23.31 -14.21
N LEU A 170 8.78 22.87 -15.21
CA LEU A 170 7.92 23.74 -15.99
C LEU A 170 6.65 24.16 -15.24
N HIS A 171 6.29 23.48 -14.15
CA HIS A 171 5.11 23.82 -13.37
C HIS A 171 5.34 25.08 -12.52
N PRO A 172 4.55 26.18 -12.69
CA PRO A 172 4.81 27.47 -12.03
C PRO A 172 4.96 27.40 -10.50
N ARG A 173 4.16 26.55 -9.85
CA ARG A 173 4.21 26.31 -8.39
C ARG A 173 5.34 25.38 -7.95
N TYR A 174 5.70 24.39 -8.76
CA TYR A 174 6.61 23.30 -8.36
C TYR A 174 8.02 23.45 -8.97
N LYS A 175 8.27 24.51 -9.76
CA LYS A 175 9.59 24.80 -10.34
C LYS A 175 10.72 24.87 -9.31
N ASN A 176 10.42 25.31 -8.09
CA ASN A 176 11.37 25.39 -6.97
C ASN A 176 11.26 24.21 -6.00
N HIS A 177 10.31 23.29 -6.21
CA HIS A 177 10.11 22.13 -5.34
C HIS A 177 11.31 21.20 -5.39
N LEU A 178 11.86 20.99 -6.59
CA LEU A 178 13.12 20.28 -6.77
C LEU A 178 14.28 21.04 -6.09
N ALA A 179 14.29 22.38 -6.11
CA ALA A 179 15.28 23.18 -5.40
C ALA A 179 15.20 23.10 -3.87
N ALA A 180 14.03 22.80 -3.30
CA ALA A 180 13.90 22.48 -1.89
C ALA A 180 14.45 21.09 -1.57
N LEU A 181 14.28 20.12 -2.47
CA LEU A 181 14.98 18.82 -2.40
C LEU A 181 16.51 18.99 -2.52
N TRP A 182 17.02 20.07 -3.13
CA TRP A 182 18.47 20.39 -3.24
C TRP A 182 19.14 20.89 -1.96
N LYS A 183 18.40 21.18 -0.87
CA LYS A 183 19.00 21.74 0.36
C LYS A 183 19.51 20.70 1.36
N VAL A 184 19.50 19.41 1.03
CA VAL A 184 20.09 18.37 1.88
C VAL A 184 21.59 18.27 1.58
N PRO A 185 22.50 18.60 2.53
CA PRO A 185 23.94 18.53 2.29
C PRO A 185 24.43 17.09 2.05
N ASN A 186 25.43 16.93 1.18
CA ASN A 186 26.09 15.66 0.82
C ASN A 186 26.79 14.90 1.97
N THR A 187 26.67 15.37 3.21
CA THR A 187 27.42 14.82 4.37
C THR A 187 26.51 14.23 5.45
N HIS A 188 25.35 13.67 5.10
CA HIS A 188 24.47 13.05 6.08
C HIS A 188 24.23 11.54 5.86
N ILE A 189 25.02 10.76 6.61
CA ILE A 189 24.71 9.51 7.33
C ILE A 189 24.50 8.21 6.52
N THR A 190 25.41 7.27 6.76
CA THR A 190 25.39 5.84 6.38
C THR A 190 24.39 4.98 7.17
N ALA A 191 23.60 5.59 8.05
CA ALA A 191 22.52 4.92 8.78
C ALA A 191 21.17 5.21 8.12
N ARG A 192 20.49 4.12 7.82
CA ARG A 192 19.33 3.96 6.97
C ARG A 192 18.05 4.45 7.66
N ASP A 193 17.87 5.76 7.85
CA ASP A 193 16.59 6.39 8.25
C ASP A 193 16.55 7.88 7.78
N GLY A 194 15.97 8.19 6.61
CA GLY A 194 15.78 9.58 6.15
C GLY A 194 15.56 9.78 4.63
N VAL A 195 14.85 10.85 4.24
CA VAL A 195 14.27 11.16 2.91
C VAL A 195 15.34 11.58 1.89
N HIS A 196 15.73 10.61 1.05
CA HIS A 196 16.04 10.74 -0.38
C HIS A 196 16.84 11.96 -0.85
N TYR A 197 18.14 11.93 -0.60
CA TYR A 197 19.09 12.43 -1.59
C TYR A 197 19.74 11.22 -2.28
N ARG A 198 19.43 11.00 -3.55
CA ARG A 198 20.26 10.14 -4.41
C ARG A 198 21.33 11.01 -5.04
N ASP A 199 22.58 10.75 -4.70
CA ASP A 199 23.74 11.32 -5.40
C ASP A 199 23.52 11.19 -6.92
N GLY A 200 23.44 12.34 -7.61
CA GLY A 200 23.39 12.40 -9.07
C GLY A 200 22.03 12.18 -9.75
N TRP A 201 20.95 11.77 -9.07
CA TRP A 201 19.62 11.60 -9.70
C TRP A 201 19.19 12.85 -10.47
N LEU A 202 19.32 13.96 -9.78
CA LEU A 202 18.87 15.24 -10.26
C LEU A 202 19.81 15.81 -11.33
N ASP A 203 21.12 15.67 -11.13
CA ASP A 203 22.13 16.09 -12.10
C ASP A 203 21.99 15.32 -13.42
N ASN A 204 21.72 14.01 -13.33
CA ASN A 204 21.50 13.15 -14.49
C ASN A 204 20.25 13.57 -15.27
N ASN A 205 19.14 13.79 -14.58
CA ASN A 205 17.89 14.26 -15.20
C ASN A 205 18.01 15.67 -15.78
N HIS A 206 18.68 16.59 -15.08
CA HIS A 206 18.94 17.94 -15.56
C HIS A 206 19.80 17.93 -16.84
N ARG A 207 20.90 17.16 -16.84
CA ARG A 207 21.76 16.99 -18.03
C ARG A 207 21.01 16.35 -19.19
N ALA A 208 20.19 15.35 -18.93
CA ALA A 208 19.35 14.71 -19.95
C ALA A 208 18.36 15.72 -20.56
N PHE A 209 17.70 16.52 -19.73
CA PHE A 209 16.79 17.58 -20.18
C PHE A 209 17.49 18.63 -21.04
N LEU A 210 18.67 19.11 -20.63
CA LEU A 210 19.45 20.07 -21.42
C LEU A 210 19.87 19.51 -22.78
N ARG A 211 20.30 18.24 -22.84
CA ARG A 211 20.61 17.57 -24.12
C ARG A 211 19.41 17.53 -25.06
N MET A 212 18.25 17.12 -24.55
CA MET A 212 17.00 17.11 -25.34
C MET A 212 16.62 18.50 -25.85
N TRP A 213 16.79 19.54 -25.02
CA TRP A 213 16.51 20.92 -25.42
C TRP A 213 17.46 21.41 -26.52
N GLN A 214 18.76 21.09 -26.41
CA GLN A 214 19.76 21.43 -27.41
C GLN A 214 19.48 20.75 -28.75
N GLU A 215 19.18 19.44 -28.74
CA GLU A 215 18.81 18.69 -29.95
C GLU A 215 17.61 19.31 -30.67
N ARG A 216 16.54 19.64 -29.93
CA ARG A 216 15.36 20.32 -30.49
C ARG A 216 15.71 21.69 -31.06
N SER A 217 16.52 22.47 -30.36
CA SER A 217 16.88 23.83 -30.78
C SER A 217 17.68 23.81 -32.08
N ASN A 218 18.60 22.85 -32.21
CA ASN A 218 19.38 22.66 -33.42
C ASN A 218 18.51 22.20 -34.59
N ALA A 219 17.57 21.27 -34.36
CA ALA A 219 16.64 20.79 -35.38
C ALA A 219 15.59 21.83 -35.84
N ALA A 220 15.45 22.96 -35.15
CA ALA A 220 14.54 24.05 -35.52
C ALA A 220 15.22 25.15 -36.36
N VAL A 221 16.53 25.06 -36.56
CA VAL A 221 17.36 26.02 -37.31
C VAL A 221 17.71 25.50 -38.72
N ASP A 222 17.47 24.20 -38.98
CA ASP A 222 17.51 23.55 -40.29
C ASP A 222 16.11 23.52 -40.95
#